data_AF-A0A9P7C041-F1
#
_entry.id   AF-A0A9P7C041-F1
#
_cell.length_a   1.000
_cell.length_b   1.000
_cell.length_c   1.000
_cell.angle_alpha   90.00
_cell.angle_beta   90.00
_cell.angle_gamma   90.00
#
_symmetry.space_group_name_H-M   'P 1'
#
loop_
_entity.id
_entity.type
_entity.pdbx_description
1 polymer ?
#
loop_
_entity_poly.entity_id
_entity_poly.type
_entity_poly.pdbx_seq_one_letter_code
_entity_poly.pdbx_strand_id
1 'polypeptide(L)'
;MAYRLLEMGVGPLSTELQLLIAGLAAVSLVIGNLMAIAQSNLKRMLAFSTVSHIGFLLMGIAGGGAQGYAAALFYALAYAIMSTAAFGASIALA
;
A
#
# COMPACT_ATOMS: atom_id res chain seq x y z
N MET A 1 -4.53 -10.45 -16.48
CA MET A 1 -5.78 -10.97 -15.84
C MET A 1 -6.15 -10.21 -14.56
N ALA A 2 -5.23 -9.99 -13.61
CA ALA A 2 -5.53 -9.33 -12.34
C ALA A 2 -6.17 -7.92 -12.50
N TYR A 3 -5.64 -7.07 -13.38
CA TYR A 3 -6.24 -5.77 -13.72
C TYR A 3 -7.69 -5.89 -14.20
N ARG A 4 -7.97 -6.82 -15.13
CA ARG A 4 -9.33 -7.06 -15.64
C ARG A 4 -10.27 -7.62 -14.57
N LEU A 5 -9.77 -8.41 -13.61
CA LEU A 5 -10.57 -8.88 -12.49
C LEU A 5 -10.92 -7.76 -11.51
N LEU A 6 -10.02 -6.79 -11.29
CA LEU A 6 -10.33 -5.62 -10.47
C LEU A 6 -11.33 -4.68 -11.15
N GLU A 7 -11.15 -4.42 -12.44
CA GLU A 7 -12.05 -3.56 -13.21
C GLU A 7 -13.44 -4.18 -13.42
N MET A 8 -13.50 -5.46 -13.80
CA MET A 8 -14.78 -6.14 -14.10
C MET A 8 -15.43 -6.78 -12.86
N GLY A 9 -14.66 -7.07 -11.80
CA GLY A 9 -15.16 -7.75 -10.60
C GLY A 9 -15.64 -6.81 -9.49
N VAL A 10 -15.09 -5.60 -9.40
CA VAL A 10 -15.52 -4.58 -8.42
C VAL A 10 -16.51 -3.60 -9.04
N GLY A 11 -16.50 -3.45 -10.37
CA GLY A 11 -17.29 -2.43 -11.06
C GLY A 11 -16.86 -1.01 -10.70
N PRO A 12 -17.62 0.02 -11.11
CA PRO A 12 -17.38 1.39 -10.68
C PRO A 12 -17.58 1.50 -9.17
N LEU A 13 -16.54 1.91 -8.44
CA LEU A 13 -16.67 2.20 -7.01
C LEU A 13 -17.65 3.37 -6.82
N SER A 14 -18.64 3.20 -5.93
CA SER A 14 -19.49 4.31 -5.53
C SER A 14 -18.66 5.40 -4.85
N THR A 15 -19.12 6.65 -4.91
CA THR A 15 -18.40 7.78 -4.32
C THR A 15 -18.17 7.59 -2.82
N GLU A 16 -19.11 6.98 -2.10
CA GLU A 16 -18.98 6.68 -0.67
C GLU A 16 -17.84 5.71 -0.39
N LEU A 17 -17.70 4.65 -1.21
CA LEU A 17 -16.60 3.70 -1.07
C LEU A 17 -15.25 4.33 -1.43
N GLN A 18 -15.20 5.16 -2.46
CA GLN A 18 -13.97 5.89 -2.80
C GLN A 18 -13.50 6.76 -1.63
N LEU A 19 -14.42 7.53 -1.03
CA LEU A 19 -14.12 8.37 0.13
C LEU A 19 -13.70 7.54 1.35
N LEU A 20 -14.36 6.41 1.60
CA LEU A 20 -14.00 5.51 2.69
C LEU A 20 -12.56 4.95 2.50
N ILE A 21 -12.25 4.46 1.30
CA ILE A 21 -10.92 3.91 0.98
C ILE A 21 -9.86 5.02 1.03
N ALA A 22 -10.16 6.21 0.53
CA ALA A 22 -9.27 7.38 0.62
C ALA A 22 -9.00 7.77 2.09
N GLY A 23 -10.02 7.73 2.95
CA GLY A 23 -9.88 7.95 4.39
C GLY A 23 -8.97 6.90 5.04
N LEU A 24 -9.16 5.62 4.73
CA LEU A 24 -8.29 4.54 5.19
C LEU A 24 -6.85 4.70 4.70
N ALA A 25 -6.67 5.09 3.43
CA ALA A 25 -5.35 5.37 2.86
C ALA A 25 -4.64 6.48 3.64
N ALA A 26 -5.33 7.59 3.94
CA ALA A 26 -4.80 8.70 4.72
C ALA A 26 -4.40 8.26 6.14
N VAL A 27 -5.27 7.52 6.82
CA VAL A 27 -4.99 6.98 8.17
C VAL A 27 -3.76 6.05 8.15
N SER A 28 -3.66 5.18 7.15
CA SER A 28 -2.53 4.24 7.00
C SER A 28 -1.19 4.96 6.79
N LEU A 29 -1.19 6.01 5.94
CA LEU A 29 0.00 6.83 5.69
C LEU A 29 0.43 7.60 6.94
N VAL A 30 -0.51 8.22 7.64
CA VAL A 30 -0.21 9.00 8.85
C VAL A 30 0.31 8.08 9.95
N ILE A 31 -0.44 7.03 10.29
CA ILE A 31 -0.06 6.14 11.39
C ILE A 31 1.22 5.37 11.05
N GLY A 32 1.33 4.82 9.83
CA GLY A 32 2.50 4.05 9.41
C GLY A 32 3.79 4.85 9.47
N ASN A 33 3.81 6.07 8.93
CA ASN A 33 5.01 6.90 8.94
C ASN A 33 5.37 7.41 10.34
N LEU A 34 4.40 7.90 11.11
CA LEU A 34 4.66 8.43 12.46
C LEU A 34 5.13 7.34 13.41
N MET A 35 4.49 6.16 13.39
CA MET A 35 4.89 5.04 14.25
C MET A 35 6.23 4.45 13.83
N ALA A 36 6.58 4.45 12.54
CA ALA A 36 7.89 3.99 12.07
C ALA A 36 9.03 4.84 12.65
N ILE A 37 8.90 6.16 12.64
CA ILE A 37 9.92 7.09 13.18
C ILE A 37 10.14 6.85 14.68
N ALA A 38 9.10 6.49 15.43
CA ALA A 38 9.20 6.22 16.85
C ALA A 38 9.86 4.86 17.20
N GLN A 39 10.13 4.00 16.22
CA GLN A 39 10.73 2.68 16.48
C GLN A 39 12.26 2.75 16.55
N SER A 40 12.82 2.14 17.60
CA SER A 40 14.27 1.89 17.72
C SER A 40 14.71 0.56 17.10
N ASN A 41 13.77 -0.36 16.87
CA ASN A 41 14.05 -1.67 16.30
C ASN A 41 13.76 -1.67 14.79
N LEU A 42 14.76 -2.03 13.98
CA LEU A 42 14.67 -2.05 12.52
C LEU A 42 13.52 -2.92 11.99
N LYS A 43 13.31 -4.13 12.54
CA LYS A 43 12.24 -5.03 12.08
C LYS A 43 10.86 -4.44 12.35
N ARG A 44 10.66 -3.80 13.51
CA ARG A 44 9.42 -3.08 13.84
C ARG A 44 9.24 -1.84 12.98
N MET A 45 10.32 -1.10 12.70
CA MET A 45 10.29 0.05 11.80
C MET A 45 9.85 -0.37 10.38
N LEU A 46 10.40 -1.47 9.85
CA LEU A 46 10.01 -2.02 8.54
C LEU A 46 8.55 -2.47 8.52
N ALA A 47 8.04 -3.05 9.62
CA ALA A 47 6.62 -3.42 9.70
C ALA A 47 5.69 -2.20 9.63
N PHE A 48 6.01 -1.09 10.31
CA PHE A 48 5.22 0.15 10.20
C PHE A 48 5.39 0.83 8.84
N SER A 49 6.56 0.70 8.20
CA SER A 49 6.74 1.10 6.80
C SER A 49 5.77 0.35 5.88
N THR A 50 5.58 -0.96 6.05
CA THR A 50 4.57 -1.74 5.32
C THR A 50 3.16 -1.17 5.45
N VAL A 51 2.77 -0.74 6.66
CA VAL A 51 1.46 -0.11 6.89
C VAL A 51 1.33 1.18 6.06
N SER A 52 2.36 2.02 6.03
CA SER A 52 2.38 3.22 5.18
C SER A 52 2.26 2.87 3.69
N HIS A 53 2.99 1.86 3.22
CA HIS A 53 2.97 1.42 1.83
C HIS A 53 1.61 0.86 1.37
N ILE A 54 0.88 0.18 2.25
CA ILE A 54 -0.51 -0.20 1.97
C ILE A 54 -1.38 1.04 1.76
N GLY A 55 -1.13 2.14 2.47
CA GLY A 55 -1.81 3.42 2.25
C GLY A 55 -1.65 3.97 0.83
N PHE A 56 -0.44 3.93 0.26
CA PHE A 56 -0.20 4.32 -1.13
C PHE A 56 -0.92 3.41 -2.14
N LEU A 57 -0.97 2.11 -1.88
CA LEU A 57 -1.72 1.17 -2.70
C LEU A 57 -3.23 1.47 -2.67
N LEU A 58 -3.77 1.68 -1.46
CA LEU A 58 -5.18 2.04 -1.27
C LEU A 58 -5.54 3.36 -1.96
N MET A 59 -4.63 4.33 -2.02
CA MET A 59 -4.84 5.58 -2.74
C MET A 59 -5.07 5.36 -4.24
N GLY A 60 -4.32 4.43 -4.86
CA GLY A 60 -4.56 4.03 -6.26
C GLY A 60 -5.91 3.36 -6.45
N ILE A 61 -6.35 2.52 -5.50
CA ILE A 61 -7.67 1.89 -5.53
C ILE A 61 -8.79 2.93 -5.36
N ALA A 62 -8.64 3.87 -4.44
CA ALA A 62 -9.61 4.94 -4.19
C ALA A 62 -9.80 5.85 -5.40
N GLY A 63 -8.73 6.10 -6.18
CA GLY A 63 -8.80 6.83 -7.44
C GLY A 63 -9.67 6.14 -8.50
N GLY A 64 -9.85 4.83 -8.38
CA GLY A 64 -10.70 4.03 -9.26
C GLY A 64 -10.28 4.08 -10.73
N GLY A 65 -11.10 3.47 -11.57
CA GLY A 65 -10.91 3.45 -13.02
C GLY A 65 -9.61 2.78 -13.47
N ALA A 66 -9.36 2.86 -14.78
CA ALA A 66 -8.25 2.15 -15.40
C ALA A 66 -6.88 2.56 -14.85
N GLN A 67 -6.67 3.87 -14.67
CA GLN A 67 -5.38 4.40 -14.25
C GLN A 67 -5.12 4.16 -12.76
N GLY A 68 -6.13 4.32 -11.89
CA GLY A 68 -6.00 4.07 -10.46
C GLY A 68 -5.68 2.61 -10.15
N TYR A 69 -6.41 1.68 -10.76
CA TYR A 69 -6.16 0.25 -10.58
C TYR A 69 -4.82 -0.19 -11.17
N ALA A 70 -4.41 0.35 -12.32
CA ALA A 70 -3.09 0.08 -12.90
C ALA A 70 -1.96 0.59 -11.99
N ALA A 71 -2.10 1.80 -11.44
CA ALA A 71 -1.14 2.37 -10.50
C ALA A 71 -1.04 1.55 -9.20
N ALA A 72 -2.17 1.13 -8.63
CA ALA A 72 -2.19 0.29 -7.43
C ALA A 72 -1.47 -1.06 -7.65
N LEU A 73 -1.73 -1.72 -8.79
CA LEU A 73 -1.06 -2.98 -9.14
C LEU A 73 0.43 -2.82 -9.39
N PHE A 74 0.82 -1.77 -10.11
CA PHE A 74 2.23 -1.46 -10.35
C PHE A 74 2.95 -1.20 -9.02
N TYR A 75 2.34 -0.41 -8.14
CA TYR A 75 2.89 -0.12 -6.83
C TYR A 75 3.00 -1.37 -5.95
N ALA A 76 1.99 -2.25 -5.96
CA ALA A 76 2.02 -3.52 -5.24
C ALA A 76 3.22 -4.38 -5.65
N LEU A 77 3.48 -4.47 -6.96
CA LEU A 77 4.61 -5.24 -7.49
C LEU A 77 5.95 -4.62 -7.10
N ALA A 78 6.10 -3.30 -7.29
CA ALA A 78 7.31 -2.58 -6.91
C ALA A 78 7.59 -2.73 -5.40
N TYR A 79 6.55 -2.61 -4.58
CA TYR A 79 6.64 -2.75 -3.13
C TYR A 79 6.99 -4.19 -2.71
N ALA A 80 6.43 -5.21 -3.37
CA ALA A 80 6.79 -6.61 -3.11
C ALA A 80 8.29 -6.88 -3.34
N ILE A 81 8.86 -6.34 -4.41
CA ILE A 81 10.30 -6.46 -4.70
C ILE A 81 11.11 -5.70 -3.63
N MET A 82 10.75 -4.44 -3.36
CA MET A 82 11.46 -3.60 -2.39
C MET A 82 11.42 -4.20 -0.98
N SER A 83 10.26 -4.67 -0.52
CA SER A 83 10.11 -5.28 0.80
C SER A 83 10.91 -6.58 0.91
N THR A 84 10.90 -7.43 -0.12
CA THR A 84 11.71 -8.65 -0.15
C THR A 84 13.20 -8.32 -0.04
N ALA A 85 13.68 -7.32 -0.77
CA ALA A 85 15.07 -6.86 -0.68
C ALA A 85 15.41 -6.29 0.71
N ALA A 86 14.53 -5.46 1.29
CA ALA A 86 14.74 -4.86 2.60
C ALA A 86 14.77 -5.90 3.73
N PHE A 87 13.82 -6.83 3.75
CA PHE A 87 13.82 -7.92 4.74
C PHE A 87 14.99 -8.88 4.51
N GLY A 88 15.33 -9.21 3.26
CA GLY A 88 16.51 -10.02 2.93
C GLY A 88 17.80 -9.41 3.44
N ALA A 89 18.00 -8.11 3.20
CA ALA A 89 19.14 -7.37 3.74
C ALA A 89 19.15 -7.34 5.27
N SER A 90 17.98 -7.17 5.91
CA SER A 90 17.88 -7.18 7.37
C SER A 90 18.28 -8.51 8.01
N ILE A 91 18.12 -9.63 7.28
CA ILE A 91 18.55 -10.96 7.73
C ILE A 91 20.05 -11.14 7.48
N ALA A 92 20.56 -10.69 6.32
CA ALA A 92 21.97 -10.80 5.98
C ALA A 92 22.90 -9.98 6.89
N LEU A 93 22.38 -8.90 7.49
CA LEU A 93 23.11 -8.02 8.40
C LEU A 93 22.88 -8.35 9.89
N ALA A 94 22.01 -9.32 10.20
CA ALA A 94 21.71 -9.76 11.56
C ALA A 94 22.68 -10.85 12.04
#